data_AF-A0A6N4X7U0-F1
#
_entry.id   AF-A0A6N4X7U0-F1
#
_cell.length_a   1.000
_cell.length_b   1.000
_cell.length_c   1.000
_cell.angle_alpha   90.00
_cell.angle_beta   90.00
_cell.angle_gamma   90.00
#
_symmetry.space_group_name_H-M   'P 1'
#
loop_
_entity.id
_entity.type
_entity.pdbx_description
1 polymer ?
#
loop_
_entity_poly.entity_id
_entity_poly.type
_entity_poly.pdbx_seq_one_letter_code
_entity_poly.pdbx_strand_id
1 'polypeptide(L)'
;MKNIAVFIAFCLFIAYWSLTLFFTFPENPMNVRDLKYRQYFEAHFYQNWSFFAPPATFNERLYFSYIYNDLITNTKKVRTFETLVPITQEKKKKAPFNRKQDVLDYVICGSVHEVQNKIKEVYDIIKVEEKRSQKSSSIEEKNKKVIEEIEKTESFHNLQNYAKIVAEKNGIPKNDTQYKITITNIDIPKYVNKSSQTRREEKTVISSNLHPLKTTK
;
A
#
# COMPACT_ATOMS: atom_id res chain seq x y z
N MET A 1 -50.01 18.90 -8.28
CA MET A 1 -49.25 17.64 -8.12
C MET A 1 -47.81 17.75 -8.63
N LYS A 2 -47.56 18.22 -9.86
CA LYS A 2 -46.19 18.35 -10.42
C LYS A 2 -45.24 19.20 -9.56
N ASN A 3 -45.69 20.34 -9.04
CA ASN A 3 -44.87 21.21 -8.18
C ASN A 3 -44.54 20.59 -6.81
N ILE A 4 -45.43 19.75 -6.27
CA ILE A 4 -45.21 19.02 -5.01
C ILE A 4 -44.16 17.93 -5.22
N ALA A 5 -44.25 17.18 -6.33
CA ALA A 5 -43.26 16.17 -6.68
C ALA A 5 -41.87 16.77 -6.91
N VAL A 6 -41.79 17.94 -7.56
CA VAL A 6 -40.52 18.68 -7.74
C VAL A 6 -39.96 19.14 -6.41
N PHE A 7 -40.79 19.67 -5.51
CA PHE A 7 -40.37 20.09 -4.18
C PHE A 7 -39.83 18.90 -3.36
N ILE A 8 -40.55 17.77 -3.36
CA ILE A 8 -40.11 16.54 -2.68
C ILE A 8 -38.77 16.05 -3.26
N ALA A 9 -38.64 16.00 -4.59
CA ALA A 9 -37.41 15.61 -5.25
C ALA A 9 -36.24 16.53 -4.87
N PHE A 10 -36.48 17.83 -4.76
CA PHE A 10 -35.48 18.81 -4.36
C PHE A 10 -35.05 18.65 -2.89
N CYS A 11 -36.01 18.41 -1.98
CA CYS A 11 -35.69 18.10 -0.58
C CYS A 11 -34.88 16.81 -0.45
N LEU A 12 -35.24 15.76 -1.19
CA LEU A 12 -34.48 14.50 -1.21
C LEU A 12 -33.06 14.70 -1.76
N PHE A 13 -32.90 15.52 -2.81
CA PHE A 13 -31.60 15.88 -3.35
C PHE A 13 -30.73 16.61 -2.33
N ILE A 14 -31.27 17.63 -1.64
CA ILE A 14 -30.52 18.35 -0.59
C ILE A 14 -30.14 17.41 0.56
N ALA A 15 -31.08 16.59 1.02
CA ALA A 15 -30.83 15.66 2.12
C ALA A 15 -29.74 14.64 1.77
N TYR A 16 -29.79 14.08 0.55
CA TYR A 16 -28.78 13.16 0.03
C TYR A 16 -27.39 13.79 -0.02
N TRP A 17 -27.26 14.99 -0.60
CA TRP A 17 -25.96 15.66 -0.72
C TRP A 17 -25.42 16.14 0.63
N SER A 18 -26.29 16.58 1.53
CA SER A 18 -25.88 16.97 2.89
C SER A 18 -25.35 15.78 3.69
N LEU A 19 -26.04 14.63 3.64
CA LEU A 19 -25.58 13.39 4.27
C LEU A 19 -24.27 12.90 3.66
N THR A 20 -24.18 12.93 2.33
CA THR A 20 -22.97 12.57 1.60
C THR A 20 -21.79 13.41 2.08
N LEU A 21 -21.90 14.73 2.01
CA LEU A 21 -20.83 15.64 2.43
C LEU A 21 -20.45 15.46 3.90
N PHE A 22 -21.41 15.20 4.79
CA PHE A 22 -21.15 14.98 6.21
C PHE A 22 -20.32 13.71 6.45
N PHE A 23 -20.68 12.59 5.82
CA PHE A 23 -19.98 11.32 6.00
C PHE A 23 -18.67 11.20 5.22
N THR A 24 -18.52 11.94 4.11
CA THR A 24 -17.31 11.91 3.26
C THR A 24 -16.29 12.98 3.62
N PHE A 25 -16.63 13.93 4.51
CA PHE A 25 -15.67 14.92 4.98
C PHE A 25 -14.51 14.26 5.74
N PRO A 26 -13.28 14.81 5.70
CA PRO A 26 -12.17 14.34 6.50
C PRO A 26 -12.55 14.21 7.98
N GLU A 27 -11.86 13.31 8.71
CA GLU A 27 -12.17 12.96 10.10
C GLU A 27 -12.40 14.22 10.98
N ASN A 28 -13.66 14.47 11.29
CA ASN A 28 -14.12 15.49 12.23
C ASN A 28 -14.61 14.76 13.51
N PRO A 29 -14.36 15.26 14.73
CA PRO A 29 -14.85 14.66 15.98
C PRO A 29 -16.32 14.22 15.99
N MET A 30 -17.20 14.85 15.20
CA MET A 30 -18.59 14.38 15.04
C MET A 30 -18.71 13.07 14.24
N ASN A 31 -17.95 12.90 13.14
CA ASN A 31 -17.98 11.71 12.28
C ASN A 31 -17.30 10.50 12.96
N VAL A 32 -16.24 10.74 13.76
CA VAL A 32 -15.52 9.69 14.50
C VAL A 32 -16.35 9.11 15.66
N ARG A 33 -17.29 9.88 16.21
CA ARG A 33 -18.16 9.45 17.33
C ARG A 33 -19.28 8.50 16.88
N ASP A 34 -19.70 8.58 15.62
CA ASP A 34 -20.90 7.94 15.08
C ASP A 34 -20.59 6.83 14.06
N LEU A 35 -19.54 6.04 14.33
CA LEU A 35 -19.06 4.93 13.47
C LEU A 35 -20.15 3.94 13.03
N LYS A 36 -21.17 3.70 13.86
CA LYS A 36 -22.27 2.79 13.54
C LYS A 36 -23.12 3.31 12.37
N TYR A 37 -23.46 4.60 12.36
CA TYR A 37 -24.28 5.20 11.29
C TYR A 37 -23.51 5.31 9.98
N ARG A 38 -22.18 5.53 10.09
CA ARG A 38 -21.28 5.50 8.93
C ARG A 38 -21.28 4.14 8.23
N GLN A 39 -21.23 3.03 8.97
CA GLN A 39 -21.31 1.69 8.38
C GLN A 39 -22.63 1.45 7.62
N TYR A 40 -23.76 1.91 8.16
CA TYR A 40 -25.06 1.81 7.46
C TYR A 40 -25.09 2.67 6.20
N PHE A 41 -24.55 3.89 6.26
CA PHE A 41 -24.45 4.77 5.10
C PHE A 41 -23.55 4.16 4.01
N GLU A 42 -22.36 3.67 4.38
CA GLU A 42 -21.43 3.04 3.45
C GLU A 42 -22.02 1.78 2.81
N ALA A 43 -22.84 0.99 3.53
CA ALA A 43 -23.48 -0.20 2.96
C ALA A 43 -24.51 0.10 1.87
N HIS A 44 -25.21 1.23 1.94
CA HIS A 44 -26.33 1.56 1.02
C HIS A 44 -26.00 2.67 0.01
N PHE A 45 -25.11 3.58 0.38
CA PHE A 45 -24.74 4.78 -0.37
C PHE A 45 -23.23 4.84 -0.59
N TYR A 46 -22.58 3.69 -0.74
CA TYR A 46 -21.15 3.63 -1.01
C TYR A 46 -20.78 4.55 -2.18
N GLN A 47 -19.93 5.54 -1.91
CA GLN A 47 -19.39 6.41 -2.92
C GLN A 47 -17.88 6.55 -2.70
N ASN A 48 -17.12 6.21 -3.74
CA ASN A 48 -15.67 6.30 -3.72
C ASN A 48 -15.23 7.75 -3.99
N TRP A 49 -15.32 8.60 -2.96
CA TRP A 49 -14.89 10.00 -2.98
C TRP A 49 -13.39 10.16 -2.78
N SER A 50 -12.59 9.33 -3.46
CA SER A 50 -11.11 9.42 -3.43
C SER A 50 -10.58 10.81 -3.83
N PHE A 51 -11.38 11.64 -4.50
CA PHE A 51 -11.08 13.06 -4.77
C PHE A 51 -10.91 13.92 -3.50
N PHE A 52 -11.63 13.61 -2.41
CA PHE A 52 -11.52 14.30 -1.12
C PHE A 52 -10.61 13.56 -0.13
N ALA A 53 -9.93 12.49 -0.57
CA ALA A 53 -8.94 11.85 0.26
C ALA A 53 -7.86 12.87 0.63
N PRO A 54 -7.39 12.89 1.90
CA PRO A 54 -6.27 13.74 2.27
C PRO A 54 -5.10 13.47 1.33
N PRO A 55 -4.33 14.51 0.96
CA PRO A 55 -3.20 14.34 0.05
C PRO A 55 -2.24 13.30 0.61
N ALA A 56 -1.61 12.52 -0.27
CA ALA A 56 -0.62 11.53 0.14
C ALA A 56 0.44 12.18 1.04
N THR A 57 0.73 11.54 2.16
CA THR A 57 1.68 12.04 3.17
C THR A 57 3.07 11.43 3.00
N PHE A 58 3.22 10.42 2.17
CA PHE A 58 4.48 9.76 1.83
C PHE A 58 4.48 9.29 0.37
N ASN A 59 5.67 9.04 -0.17
CA ASN A 59 5.87 8.28 -1.39
C ASN A 59 6.32 6.87 -1.04
N GLU A 60 5.64 5.87 -1.59
CA GLU A 60 6.03 4.47 -1.43
C GLU A 60 7.24 4.15 -2.32
N ARG A 61 8.07 3.21 -1.86
CA ARG A 61 9.15 2.59 -2.61
C ARG A 61 9.10 1.08 -2.43
N LEU A 62 9.47 0.36 -3.48
CA LEU A 62 9.56 -1.09 -3.50
C LEU A 62 10.95 -1.52 -3.94
N TYR A 63 11.62 -2.27 -3.07
CA TYR A 63 12.92 -2.84 -3.32
C TYR A 63 12.88 -4.35 -3.35
N PHE A 64 13.52 -4.94 -4.36
CA PHE A 64 13.86 -6.35 -4.38
C PHE A 64 15.35 -6.51 -4.16
N SER A 65 15.73 -7.17 -3.07
CA SER A 65 17.13 -7.49 -2.75
C SER A 65 17.39 -8.97 -3.01
N TYR A 66 18.29 -9.27 -3.94
CA TYR A 66 18.69 -10.62 -4.30
C TYR A 66 20.02 -10.96 -3.65
N ILE A 67 20.09 -12.14 -3.05
CA ILE A 67 21.24 -12.69 -2.37
C ILE A 67 21.61 -13.98 -3.09
N TYR A 68 22.78 -13.98 -3.71
CA TYR A 68 23.25 -15.11 -4.51
C TYR A 68 24.77 -15.27 -4.40
N ASN A 69 25.26 -16.48 -4.66
CA ASN A 69 26.70 -16.70 -4.78
C ASN A 69 27.13 -16.43 -6.22
N ASP A 70 28.14 -15.58 -6.39
CA ASP A 70 28.74 -15.37 -7.70
C ASP A 70 29.61 -16.58 -8.05
N LEU A 71 29.32 -17.22 -9.17
CA LEU A 71 30.02 -18.41 -9.64
C LEU A 71 31.49 -18.13 -10.00
N ILE A 72 31.83 -16.89 -10.34
CA ILE A 72 33.18 -16.50 -10.75
C ILE A 72 34.05 -16.21 -9.53
N THR A 73 33.53 -15.45 -8.57
CA THR A 73 34.29 -15.02 -7.38
C THR A 73 34.07 -15.92 -6.17
N ASN A 74 33.12 -16.86 -6.23
CA ASN A 74 32.65 -17.71 -5.13
C ASN A 74 32.31 -16.92 -3.85
N THR A 75 31.83 -15.69 -4.02
CA THR A 75 31.46 -14.79 -2.93
C THR A 75 29.96 -14.49 -2.96
N LYS A 76 29.39 -14.33 -1.77
CA LYS A 76 28.00 -13.91 -1.59
C LYS A 76 27.86 -12.46 -2.05
N LYS A 77 26.99 -12.22 -3.04
CA LYS A 77 26.65 -10.89 -3.54
C LYS A 77 25.22 -10.53 -3.19
N VAL A 78 25.01 -9.24 -2.94
CA VAL A 78 23.69 -8.65 -2.75
C VAL A 78 23.46 -7.61 -3.85
N ARG A 79 22.36 -7.74 -4.57
CA ARG A 79 21.92 -6.73 -5.54
C ARG A 79 20.51 -6.29 -5.21
N THR A 80 20.31 -4.98 -5.10
CA THR A 80 19.01 -4.39 -4.75
C THR A 80 18.52 -3.52 -5.89
N PHE A 81 17.25 -3.67 -6.25
CA PHE A 81 16.60 -2.92 -7.32
C PHE A 81 15.37 -2.20 -6.78
N GLU A 82 15.33 -0.88 -6.92
CA GLU A 82 14.10 -0.09 -6.75
C GLU A 82 13.24 -0.25 -8.02
N THR A 83 11.93 -0.44 -7.85
CA THR A 83 11.05 -0.78 -8.97
C THR A 83 9.91 0.18 -9.25
N LEU A 84 9.41 0.96 -8.27
CA LEU A 84 8.27 1.85 -8.50
C LEU A 84 8.66 3.10 -9.29
N VAL A 85 9.85 3.66 -9.06
CA VAL A 85 10.30 4.86 -9.78
C VAL A 85 10.47 4.57 -11.27
N PRO A 86 11.18 3.51 -11.70
CA PRO A 86 11.27 3.16 -13.11
C PRO A 86 9.91 2.92 -13.78
N ILE A 87 8.96 2.24 -13.10
CA ILE A 87 7.60 2.00 -13.63
C ILE A 87 6.91 3.34 -13.90
N THR A 88 6.92 4.24 -12.92
CA THR A 88 6.28 5.55 -13.02
C THR A 88 6.92 6.42 -14.11
N GLN A 89 8.24 6.38 -14.25
CA GLN A 89 8.96 7.12 -15.28
C GLN A 89 8.64 6.61 -16.68
N GLU A 90 8.63 5.29 -16.87
CA GLU A 90 8.26 4.66 -18.15
C GLU A 90 6.81 4.94 -18.54
N LYS A 91 5.90 4.93 -17.56
CA LYS A 91 4.49 5.32 -17.72
C LYS A 91 4.38 6.75 -18.26
N LYS A 92 5.08 7.71 -17.64
CA LYS A 92 5.09 9.11 -18.08
C LYS A 92 5.69 9.28 -19.47
N LYS A 93 6.79 8.61 -19.76
CA LYS A 93 7.51 8.71 -21.04
C LYS A 93 6.68 8.23 -22.23
N LYS A 94 5.82 7.24 -22.04
CA LYS A 94 4.98 6.63 -23.08
C LYS A 94 3.56 7.20 -23.14
N ALA A 95 3.24 8.15 -22.27
CA ALA A 95 1.93 8.81 -22.29
C ALA A 95 1.72 9.53 -23.64
N PRO A 96 0.47 9.60 -24.14
CA PRO A 96 -0.77 9.11 -23.53
C PRO A 96 -1.12 7.64 -23.86
N PHE A 97 -0.40 6.97 -24.78
CA PHE A 97 -0.72 5.61 -25.24
C PHE A 97 0.15 4.54 -24.55
N ASN A 98 0.03 4.45 -23.24
CA ASN A 98 0.93 3.68 -22.35
C ASN A 98 0.22 2.52 -21.62
N ARG A 99 -0.82 1.91 -22.23
CA ARG A 99 -1.67 0.87 -21.61
C ARG A 99 -0.89 -0.22 -20.87
N LYS A 100 0.24 -0.69 -21.43
CA LYS A 100 1.07 -1.71 -20.79
C LYS A 100 1.71 -1.22 -19.49
N GLN A 101 2.23 0.01 -19.48
CA GLN A 101 2.82 0.63 -18.30
C GLN A 101 1.74 0.96 -17.27
N ASP A 102 0.56 1.40 -17.71
CA ASP A 102 -0.57 1.65 -16.83
C ASP A 102 -1.04 0.39 -16.10
N VAL A 103 -1.17 -0.74 -16.80
CA VAL A 103 -1.53 -2.02 -16.17
C VAL A 103 -0.44 -2.47 -15.19
N LEU A 104 0.84 -2.35 -15.57
CA LEU A 104 1.94 -2.71 -14.69
C LEU A 104 1.97 -1.85 -13.41
N ASP A 105 1.82 -0.53 -13.57
CA ASP A 105 1.73 0.43 -12.47
C ASP A 105 0.56 0.10 -11.55
N TYR A 106 -0.63 -0.13 -12.12
CA TYR A 106 -1.82 -0.49 -11.37
C TYR A 106 -1.63 -1.77 -10.54
N VAL A 107 -1.10 -2.84 -11.15
CA VAL A 107 -0.92 -4.12 -10.45
C VAL A 107 0.14 -4.00 -9.36
N ILE A 108 1.30 -3.41 -9.65
CA ILE A 108 2.41 -3.37 -8.68
C ILE A 108 2.16 -2.36 -7.57
N CYS A 109 1.75 -1.12 -7.90
CA CYS A 109 1.44 -0.11 -6.89
C CYS A 109 0.20 -0.52 -6.08
N GLY A 110 -0.81 -1.12 -6.72
CA GLY A 110 -1.96 -1.69 -6.03
C GLY A 110 -1.56 -2.76 -5.02
N SER A 111 -0.68 -3.70 -5.40
CA SER A 111 -0.20 -4.73 -4.49
C SER A 111 0.68 -4.19 -3.35
N VAL A 112 1.48 -3.15 -3.57
CA VAL A 112 2.21 -2.47 -2.49
C VAL A 112 1.23 -1.85 -1.50
N HIS A 113 0.24 -1.11 -2.00
CA HIS A 113 -0.76 -0.45 -1.18
C HIS A 113 -1.59 -1.44 -0.34
N GLU A 114 -2.04 -2.54 -0.96
CA GLU A 114 -2.77 -3.60 -0.25
C GLU A 114 -1.93 -4.27 0.84
N VAL A 115 -0.64 -4.54 0.58
CA VAL A 115 0.28 -5.07 1.60
C VAL A 115 0.42 -4.08 2.75
N GLN A 116 0.58 -2.78 2.49
CA GLN A 116 0.64 -1.76 3.54
C GLN A 116 -0.65 -1.69 4.37
N ASN A 117 -1.81 -1.73 3.71
CA ASN A 117 -3.10 -1.75 4.40
C ASN A 117 -3.23 -3.00 5.28
N LYS A 118 -2.80 -4.16 4.79
CA LYS A 118 -2.82 -5.40 5.59
C LYS A 118 -1.89 -5.33 6.79
N ILE A 119 -0.70 -4.73 6.65
CA ILE A 119 0.22 -4.50 7.78
C ILE A 119 -0.47 -3.69 8.87
N LYS A 120 -1.12 -2.58 8.50
CA LYS A 120 -1.85 -1.74 9.44
C LYS A 120 -2.97 -2.53 10.14
N GLU A 121 -3.77 -3.27 9.37
CA GLU A 121 -4.85 -4.11 9.90
C GLU A 121 -4.33 -5.13 10.93
N VAL A 122 -3.24 -5.83 10.62
CA VAL A 122 -2.67 -6.84 11.54
C VAL A 122 -2.10 -6.19 12.81
N TYR A 123 -1.44 -5.04 12.70
CA TYR A 123 -1.01 -4.29 13.90
C TYR A 123 -2.20 -3.81 14.75
N ASP A 124 -3.28 -3.36 14.14
CA ASP A 124 -4.49 -2.95 14.85
C ASP A 124 -5.14 -4.15 15.57
N ILE A 125 -5.18 -5.32 14.94
CA ILE A 125 -5.65 -6.58 15.55
C ILE A 125 -4.77 -6.94 16.76
N ILE A 126 -3.44 -6.96 16.60
CA ILE A 126 -2.49 -7.23 17.69
C ILE A 126 -2.74 -6.27 18.86
N LYS A 127 -2.86 -4.98 18.59
CA LYS A 127 -3.09 -3.95 19.62
C LYS A 127 -4.38 -4.19 20.39
N VAL A 128 -5.43 -4.68 19.73
CA VAL A 128 -6.69 -5.06 20.39
C VAL A 128 -6.52 -6.33 21.23
N GLU A 129 -5.80 -7.34 20.73
CA GLU A 129 -5.49 -8.57 21.47
C GLU A 129 -4.68 -8.29 22.75
N GLU A 130 -3.63 -7.46 22.66
CA GLU A 130 -2.78 -7.07 23.80
C GLU A 130 -3.56 -6.33 24.88
N LYS A 131 -4.48 -5.46 24.48
CA LYS A 131 -5.38 -4.76 25.41
C LYS A 131 -6.31 -5.73 26.15
N ARG A 132 -6.78 -6.79 25.48
CA ARG A 132 -7.65 -7.80 26.07
C ARG A 132 -6.90 -8.75 26.99
N SER A 133 -5.67 -9.13 26.63
CA SER A 133 -4.85 -10.08 27.38
C SER A 133 -4.03 -9.44 28.51
N GLN A 134 -3.94 -8.10 28.56
CA GLN A 134 -3.04 -7.33 29.43
C GLN A 134 -1.57 -7.74 29.29
N LYS A 135 -1.20 -8.39 28.17
CA LYS A 135 0.15 -8.85 27.89
C LYS A 135 0.62 -8.22 26.58
N SER A 136 1.74 -7.52 26.64
CA SER A 136 2.42 -7.00 25.45
C SER A 136 3.31 -8.08 24.85
N SER A 137 3.21 -8.29 23.54
CA SER A 137 4.18 -9.01 22.73
C SER A 137 5.42 -8.14 22.47
N SER A 138 6.55 -8.79 22.21
CA SER A 138 7.76 -8.10 21.76
C SER A 138 7.60 -7.56 20.34
N ILE A 139 8.43 -6.60 19.93
CA ILE A 139 8.38 -6.04 18.58
C ILE A 139 8.67 -7.13 17.54
N GLU A 140 9.58 -8.05 17.83
CA GLU A 140 9.94 -9.16 16.97
C GLU A 140 8.77 -10.12 16.75
N GLU A 141 8.01 -10.45 17.80
CA GLU A 141 6.81 -11.29 17.70
C GLU A 141 5.73 -10.64 16.83
N LYS A 142 5.51 -9.32 17.00
CA LYS A 142 4.56 -8.57 16.18
C LYS A 142 4.97 -8.58 14.73
N ASN A 143 6.24 -8.28 14.45
CA ASN A 143 6.78 -8.25 13.10
C ASN A 143 6.68 -9.63 12.43
N LYS A 144 6.97 -10.71 13.17
CA LYS A 144 6.83 -12.07 12.66
C LYS A 144 5.38 -12.38 12.28
N LYS A 145 4.40 -12.10 13.15
CA LYS A 145 2.96 -12.29 12.88
C LYS A 145 2.51 -11.47 11.67
N VAL A 146 2.96 -10.21 11.57
CA VAL A 146 2.67 -9.36 10.41
C VAL A 146 3.22 -9.97 9.12
N ILE A 147 4.49 -10.39 9.10
CA ILE A 147 5.11 -11.00 7.92
C ILE A 147 4.37 -12.27 7.51
N GLU A 148 4.04 -13.14 8.46
CA GLU A 148 3.30 -14.39 8.19
C GLU A 148 1.92 -14.14 7.58
N GLU A 149 1.21 -13.10 8.02
CA GLU A 149 -0.12 -12.77 7.48
C GLU A 149 -0.05 -12.10 6.10
N ILE A 150 0.92 -11.20 5.86
CA ILE A 150 1.06 -10.56 4.54
C ILE A 150 1.53 -11.56 3.48
N GLU A 151 2.40 -12.51 3.82
CA GLU A 151 2.98 -13.48 2.88
C GLU A 151 1.92 -14.44 2.33
N LYS A 152 0.76 -14.55 2.99
CA LYS A 152 -0.41 -15.33 2.54
C LYS A 152 -1.30 -14.59 1.55
N THR A 153 -1.11 -13.28 1.35
CA THR A 153 -1.99 -12.47 0.51
C THR A 153 -1.68 -12.61 -0.98
N GLU A 154 -2.71 -12.50 -1.82
CA GLU A 154 -2.55 -12.48 -3.28
C GLU A 154 -1.67 -11.31 -3.74
N SER A 155 -1.80 -10.15 -3.09
CA SER A 155 -0.97 -8.99 -3.41
C SER A 155 0.51 -9.22 -3.11
N PHE A 156 0.85 -9.91 -2.02
CA PHE A 156 2.24 -10.31 -1.79
C PHE A 156 2.72 -11.31 -2.86
N HIS A 157 1.86 -12.25 -3.27
CA HIS A 157 2.18 -13.19 -4.35
C HIS A 157 2.45 -12.47 -5.70
N ASN A 158 1.70 -11.42 -6.01
CA ASN A 158 1.97 -10.58 -7.19
C ASN A 158 3.35 -9.93 -7.12
N LEU A 159 3.75 -9.41 -5.95
CA LEU A 159 5.09 -8.86 -5.74
C LEU A 159 6.19 -9.92 -5.89
N GLN A 160 5.96 -11.13 -5.38
CA GLN A 160 6.88 -12.26 -5.57
C GLN A 160 7.05 -12.65 -7.05
N ASN A 161 5.95 -12.68 -7.80
CA ASN A 161 6.00 -12.97 -9.24
C ASN A 161 6.72 -11.87 -10.00
N TYR A 162 6.50 -10.61 -9.62
CA TYR A 162 7.22 -9.49 -10.21
C TYR A 162 8.72 -9.49 -9.84
N ALA A 163 9.08 -9.90 -8.64
CA ALA A 163 10.47 -10.08 -8.24
C ALA A 163 11.19 -11.11 -9.14
N LYS A 164 10.52 -12.18 -9.59
CA LYS A 164 11.09 -13.13 -10.55
C LYS A 164 11.36 -12.48 -11.91
N ILE A 165 10.42 -11.65 -12.39
CA ILE A 165 10.57 -10.90 -13.66
C ILE A 165 11.73 -9.91 -13.57
N VAL A 166 11.85 -9.19 -12.45
CA VAL A 166 12.95 -8.24 -12.21
C VAL A 166 14.30 -8.97 -12.15
N ALA A 167 14.35 -10.14 -11.52
CA ALA A 167 15.57 -10.97 -11.47
C ALA A 167 16.03 -11.36 -12.88
N GLU A 168 15.11 -11.86 -13.71
CA GLU A 168 15.38 -12.30 -15.08
C GLU A 168 15.85 -11.13 -15.96
N LYS A 169 15.16 -9.99 -15.90
CA LYS A 169 15.52 -8.79 -16.67
C LYS A 169 16.92 -8.27 -16.32
N ASN A 170 17.39 -8.47 -15.09
CA ASN A 170 18.68 -7.99 -14.61
C ASN A 170 19.77 -9.07 -14.58
N GLY A 171 19.52 -10.25 -15.16
CA GLY A 171 20.50 -11.32 -15.24
C GLY A 171 20.91 -11.89 -13.88
N ILE A 172 20.01 -11.89 -12.89
CA ILE A 172 20.25 -12.51 -11.60
C ILE A 172 20.16 -14.04 -11.75
N PRO A 173 21.15 -14.81 -11.26
CA PRO A 173 21.12 -16.26 -11.35
C PRO A 173 19.88 -16.82 -10.64
N LYS A 174 19.27 -17.87 -11.18
CA LYS A 174 18.05 -18.47 -10.61
C LYS A 174 18.35 -19.48 -9.50
N ASN A 175 19.46 -20.23 -9.63
CA ASN A 175 19.85 -21.26 -8.67
C ASN A 175 20.50 -20.62 -7.44
N ASP A 176 20.29 -21.23 -6.27
CA ASP A 176 20.86 -20.82 -4.97
C ASP A 176 20.71 -19.33 -4.65
N THR A 177 19.64 -18.73 -5.18
CA THR A 177 19.35 -17.32 -5.01
C THR A 177 18.12 -17.15 -4.14
N GLN A 178 18.27 -16.32 -3.12
CA GLN A 178 17.17 -15.88 -2.27
C GLN A 178 16.88 -14.42 -2.58
N TYR A 179 15.63 -14.01 -2.41
CA TYR A 179 15.24 -12.62 -2.52
C TYR A 179 14.42 -12.18 -1.32
N LYS A 180 14.44 -10.87 -1.08
CA LYS A 180 13.71 -10.18 -0.04
C LYS A 180 12.96 -9.01 -0.63
N ILE A 181 11.71 -8.83 -0.23
CA ILE A 181 10.87 -7.71 -0.63
C ILE A 181 10.91 -6.69 0.51
N THR A 182 11.20 -5.43 0.19
CA THR A 182 11.24 -4.35 1.18
C THR A 182 10.41 -3.18 0.68
N ILE A 183 9.46 -2.75 1.50
CA ILE A 183 8.61 -1.59 1.23
C ILE A 183 9.03 -0.49 2.20
N THR A 184 9.26 0.71 1.68
CA THR A 184 9.61 1.88 2.46
C THR A 184 8.75 3.07 2.08
N ASN A 185 8.68 4.04 2.98
CA ASN A 185 7.97 5.30 2.80
C ASN A 185 8.93 6.47 2.94
N ILE A 186 8.83 7.41 1.99
CA ILE A 186 9.53 8.70 2.03
C ILE A 186 8.51 9.78 2.34
N ASP A 187 8.57 10.35 3.54
CA ASP A 187 7.63 11.38 3.99
C ASP A 187 7.62 12.58 3.01
N ILE A 188 6.42 13.03 2.66
CA ILE A 188 6.20 14.23 1.87
C ILE A 188 6.16 15.41 2.85
N PRO A 189 7.09 16.37 2.75
CA PRO A 189 7.08 17.51 3.65
C PRO A 189 5.80 18.31 3.47
N LYS A 190 5.19 18.70 4.60
CA LYS A 190 4.04 19.62 4.61
C LYS A 190 4.42 20.90 3.86
N TYR A 191 3.44 21.49 3.17
CA TYR A 191 3.65 22.70 2.34
C TYR A 191 4.39 23.82 3.09
N VAL A 192 4.05 24.02 4.36
CA VAL A 192 4.65 25.02 5.27
C VAL A 192 6.17 24.81 5.46
N ASN A 193 6.66 23.58 5.30
CA ASN A 193 8.05 23.20 5.53
C ASN A 193 8.78 22.82 4.22
N LYS A 194 8.25 23.19 3.04
CA LYS A 194 8.89 22.84 1.75
C LYS A 194 10.28 23.47 1.56
N SER A 195 10.58 24.57 2.25
CA SER A 195 11.87 25.28 2.16
C SER A 195 12.94 24.75 3.11
N SER A 196 12.59 23.94 4.12
CA SER A 196 13.59 23.36 5.01
C SER A 196 14.36 22.26 4.29
N GLN A 197 15.70 22.38 4.22
CA GLN A 197 16.63 21.41 3.63
C GLN A 197 16.75 20.09 4.42
N THR A 198 15.74 19.74 5.22
CA THR A 198 15.74 18.50 5.99
C THR A 198 15.78 17.32 5.04
N ARG A 199 16.83 16.51 5.14
CA ARG A 199 17.01 15.28 4.35
C ARG A 199 15.77 14.42 4.53
N ARG A 200 15.13 14.04 3.41
CA ARG A 200 13.95 13.17 3.45
C ARG A 200 14.39 11.81 3.98
N GLU A 201 13.88 11.45 5.15
CA GLU A 201 14.15 10.14 5.74
C GLU A 201 13.26 9.09 5.09
N GLU A 202 13.88 7.97 4.74
CA GLU A 202 13.20 6.81 4.20
C GLU A 202 12.98 5.81 5.34
N LYS A 203 11.72 5.52 5.64
CA LYS A 203 11.32 4.64 6.74
C LYS A 203 10.90 3.30 6.20
N THR A 204 11.53 2.24 6.68
CA THR A 204 11.13 0.87 6.35
C THR A 204 9.76 0.57 6.97
N VAL A 205 8.80 0.21 6.13
CA VAL A 205 7.47 -0.25 6.57
C VAL A 205 7.55 -1.74 6.85
N ILE A 206 8.13 -2.50 5.93
CA ILE A 206 8.30 -3.95 6.07
C ILE A 206 9.48 -4.46 5.28
N SER A 207 10.08 -5.53 5.78
CA SER A 207 11.04 -6.36 5.08
C SER A 207 10.58 -7.81 5.23
N SER A 208 10.26 -8.47 4.12
CA SER A 208 9.79 -9.87 4.13
C SER A 208 10.85 -10.85 4.63
N ASN A 209 10.45 -12.11 4.78
CA ASN A 209 11.40 -13.21 4.90
C ASN A 209 12.22 -13.38 3.60
N LEU A 210 13.29 -14.18 3.69
CA LEU A 210 14.02 -14.62 2.51
C LEU A 210 13.22 -15.69 1.79
N HIS A 211 12.96 -15.47 0.51
CA HIS A 211 12.25 -16.41 -0.35
C HIS A 211 13.20 -17.00 -1.40
N PRO A 212 13.11 -18.29 -1.72
CA PRO A 212 13.87 -18.87 -2.81
C PRO A 212 13.37 -18.33 -4.16
N LEU A 213 14.30 -17.90 -5.03
CA LEU A 213 13.97 -17.40 -6.36
C LEU A 213 13.43 -18.52 -7.26
N LYS A 214 13.98 -19.73 -7.13
CA LYS A 214 13.50 -20.94 -7.77
C LYS A 214 12.74 -21.78 -6.74
N THR A 215 11.43 -21.93 -6.93
CA THR A 215 10.65 -22.97 -6.25
C THR A 215 11.03 -24.32 -6.86
N THR A 216 11.56 -25.25 -6.07
CA THR A 216 11.58 -26.67 -6.42
C THR A 216 10.14 -27.09 -6.73
N LYS A 217 9.88 -27.43 -8.00
CA LYS A 217 8.68 -28.19 -8.37
C LYS A 217 8.90 -29.64 -8.01
#